data_AF-A0A2N5A4H5-F1
#
_entry.id   AF-A0A2N5A4H5-F1
#
_cell.length_a   1.000
_cell.length_b   1.000
_cell.length_c   1.000
_cell.angle_alpha   90.00
_cell.angle_beta   90.00
_cell.angle_gamma   90.00
#
_symmetry.space_group_name_H-M   'P 1'
#
loop_
_entity.id
_entity.type
_entity.pdbx_description
1 polymer ?
#
loop_
_entity_poly.entity_id
_entity_poly.type
_entity_poly.pdbx_seq_one_letter_code
_entity_poly.pdbx_strand_id
1 'polypeptide(L)'
;MPDFLINTENIYLKRGICELLIEIAIEENICTPFSLHEYSSDIISQTDVLFTEMETGEHYLCHPYFKKIPQQTPVFVFVPSDSCARVDRLPLCLRDACFISINADLRSINKQIANRLTALSKPVSGGAEKDSRRCLKCPRLTLTKSQLYIIDAIKTGMN
;
A
#
# COMPACT_ATOMS: atom_id res chain seq x y z
N MET A 1 -7.11 9.44 -16.04
CA MET A 1 -7.77 8.24 -15.48
C MET A 1 -6.80 7.70 -14.45
N PRO A 2 -7.16 7.65 -13.17
CA PRO A 2 -6.24 7.17 -12.14
C PRO A 2 -5.87 5.69 -12.35
N ASP A 3 -4.58 5.40 -12.23
CA ASP A 3 -4.01 4.07 -12.34
C ASP A 3 -3.86 3.41 -10.96
N PHE A 4 -4.67 2.38 -10.72
CA PHE A 4 -4.69 1.61 -9.49
C PHE A 4 -3.87 0.33 -9.65
N LEU A 5 -2.93 0.10 -8.72
CA LEU A 5 -2.14 -1.11 -8.66
C LEU A 5 -2.50 -1.89 -7.40
N ILE A 6 -2.79 -3.19 -7.56
CA ILE A 6 -3.05 -4.12 -6.46
C ILE A 6 -1.94 -5.16 -6.42
N ASN A 7 -1.07 -5.07 -5.42
CA ASN A 7 0.07 -5.95 -5.19
C ASN A 7 -0.18 -6.90 -4.00
N THR A 8 -0.83 -8.03 -4.28
CA THR A 8 -1.06 -9.14 -3.34
C THR A 8 -1.04 -10.46 -4.11
N GLU A 9 -0.55 -11.52 -3.46
CA GLU A 9 -0.65 -12.90 -3.95
C GLU A 9 -2.01 -13.53 -3.61
N ASN A 10 -2.77 -12.94 -2.69
CA ASN A 10 -4.08 -13.40 -2.27
C ASN A 10 -5.15 -13.02 -3.31
N ILE A 11 -5.59 -14.00 -4.10
CA ILE A 11 -6.58 -13.81 -5.16
C ILE A 11 -7.94 -13.32 -4.62
N TYR A 12 -8.31 -13.70 -3.39
CA TYR A 12 -9.58 -13.29 -2.78
C TYR A 12 -9.51 -11.83 -2.35
N LEU A 13 -8.40 -11.43 -1.73
CA LEU A 13 -8.15 -10.04 -1.38
C LEU A 13 -8.09 -9.16 -2.64
N LYS A 14 -7.37 -9.59 -3.68
CA LYS A 14 -7.33 -8.89 -4.98
C LYS A 14 -8.74 -8.66 -5.52
N ARG A 15 -9.59 -9.70 -5.53
CA ARG A 15 -10.97 -9.57 -6.00
C ARG A 15 -11.81 -8.65 -5.11
N GLY A 16 -11.70 -8.78 -3.79
CA GLY A 16 -12.43 -7.96 -2.83
C GLY A 16 -12.11 -6.47 -2.96
N ILE A 17 -10.83 -6.13 -3.14
CA ILE A 17 -10.40 -4.74 -3.39
C ILE A 17 -10.99 -4.22 -4.70
N CYS A 18 -10.97 -5.01 -5.78
CA CYS A 18 -11.57 -4.59 -7.05
C CYS A 18 -13.06 -4.25 -6.91
N GLU A 19 -13.84 -5.12 -6.28
CA GLU A 19 -15.29 -4.88 -6.09
C GLU A 19 -15.55 -3.66 -5.19
N LEU A 20 -14.79 -3.52 -4.10
CA LEU A 20 -14.88 -2.35 -3.22
C LEU A 20 -14.57 -1.04 -3.95
N LEU A 21 -13.57 -1.03 -4.84
CA LEU A 21 -13.24 0.15 -5.62
C LEU A 21 -14.36 0.51 -6.60
N ILE A 22 -15.02 -0.47 -7.20
CA ILE A 22 -16.19 -0.25 -8.07
C ILE A 22 -17.34 0.35 -7.25
N GLU A 23 -17.64 -0.22 -6.08
CA GLU A 23 -18.68 0.26 -5.17
C GLU A 23 -18.41 1.71 -4.75
N ILE A 24 -17.21 2.01 -4.24
CA ILE A 24 -16.81 3.37 -3.83
C ILE A 24 -16.88 4.35 -5.01
N ALA A 25 -16.45 3.93 -6.20
CA ALA A 25 -16.47 4.79 -7.37
C ALA A 25 -17.90 5.17 -7.80
N ILE A 26 -18.86 4.24 -7.63
CA ILE A 26 -20.28 4.47 -7.89
C ILE A 26 -20.91 5.35 -6.81
N GLU A 27 -20.67 5.03 -5.54
CA GLU A 27 -21.33 5.68 -4.40
C GLU A 27 -20.84 7.11 -4.17
N GLU A 28 -19.52 7.32 -4.24
CA GLU A 28 -18.90 8.61 -3.94
C GLU A 28 -18.72 9.48 -5.20
N ASN A 29 -18.95 8.92 -6.40
CA ASN A 29 -18.65 9.53 -7.70
C ASN A 29 -17.18 10.00 -7.82
N ILE A 30 -16.26 9.19 -7.29
CA ILE A 30 -14.82 9.47 -7.23
C ILE A 30 -14.08 8.49 -8.15
N CYS A 31 -13.05 8.97 -8.84
CA CYS A 31 -12.13 8.14 -9.63
C CYS A 31 -12.78 7.39 -10.82
N THR A 32 -13.88 7.87 -11.39
CA THR A 32 -14.49 7.28 -12.60
C THR A 32 -14.05 8.00 -13.89
N PRO A 33 -13.61 7.28 -14.95
CA PRO A 33 -13.15 5.88 -14.97
C PRO A 33 -11.77 5.70 -14.29
N PHE A 34 -11.42 4.48 -13.88
CA PHE A 34 -10.09 4.08 -13.37
C PHE A 34 -9.57 2.82 -14.10
N SER A 35 -8.25 2.63 -14.11
CA SER A 35 -7.62 1.41 -14.62
C SER A 35 -7.02 0.57 -13.51
N LEU A 36 -7.19 -0.75 -13.62
CA LEU A 36 -6.59 -1.74 -12.72
C LEU A 36 -5.46 -2.44 -13.46
N HIS A 37 -4.25 -2.31 -12.93
CA HIS A 37 -3.07 -2.94 -13.53
C HIS A 37 -2.61 -4.14 -12.71
N GLU A 38 -2.17 -5.18 -13.41
CA GLU A 38 -1.39 -6.24 -12.77
C GLU A 38 0.00 -5.73 -12.41
N TYR A 39 0.58 -6.28 -11.35
CA TYR A 39 1.90 -5.88 -10.90
C TYR A 39 2.95 -6.13 -11.98
N SER A 40 3.63 -5.05 -12.38
CA SER A 40 4.87 -5.10 -13.14
C SER A 40 5.84 -4.05 -12.61
N SER A 41 7.14 -4.33 -12.72
CA SER A 41 8.18 -3.41 -12.23
C SER A 41 8.18 -2.04 -12.90
N ASP A 42 7.56 -1.96 -14.08
CA ASP A 42 7.55 -0.78 -14.94
C ASP A 42 6.34 0.10 -14.60
N ILE A 43 5.20 -0.52 -14.26
CA ILE A 43 3.94 0.14 -13.90
C ILE A 43 4.01 0.82 -12.52
N ILE A 44 4.80 0.29 -11.59
CA ILE A 44 4.97 0.87 -10.23
C ILE A 44 5.34 2.35 -10.28
N SER A 45 6.16 2.74 -11.25
CA SER A 45 6.66 4.12 -11.39
C SER A 45 5.62 5.10 -11.93
N GLN A 46 4.50 4.60 -12.44
CA GLN A 46 3.42 5.36 -13.08
C GLN A 46 2.09 5.20 -12.34
N THR A 47 2.08 4.49 -11.21
CA THR A 47 0.88 4.19 -10.44
C THR A 47 0.42 5.39 -9.61
N ASP A 48 -0.86 5.73 -9.70
CA ASP A 48 -1.49 6.79 -8.91
C ASP A 48 -1.90 6.31 -7.52
N VAL A 49 -2.33 5.06 -7.37
CA VAL A 49 -2.74 4.46 -6.08
C VAL A 49 -2.24 3.02 -5.94
N LEU A 50 -1.60 2.70 -4.80
CA LEU A 50 -1.13 1.35 -4.49
C LEU A 50 -1.94 0.71 -3.37
N PHE A 51 -2.40 -0.51 -3.61
CA PHE A 51 -2.87 -1.45 -2.59
C PHE A 51 -1.87 -2.58 -2.46
N THR A 52 -1.49 -2.97 -1.24
CA THR A 52 -0.61 -4.10 -1.01
C THR A 52 -0.95 -4.82 0.29
N GLU A 53 -0.48 -6.04 0.44
CA GLU A 53 -0.64 -6.87 1.65
C GLU A 53 0.73 -7.10 2.27
N MET A 54 0.80 -7.09 3.60
CA MET A 54 2.02 -7.33 4.36
C MET A 54 1.76 -8.22 5.57
N GLU A 55 2.72 -9.09 5.84
CA GLU A 55 2.70 -9.92 7.04
C GLU A 55 3.05 -9.13 8.30
N THR A 56 2.77 -9.72 9.46
CA THR A 56 3.09 -9.10 10.75
C THR A 56 4.57 -8.75 10.84
N GLY A 57 4.87 -7.45 10.93
CA GLY A 57 6.22 -6.92 11.11
C GLY A 57 6.94 -6.58 9.80
N GLU A 58 6.44 -7.04 8.65
CA GLU A 58 7.00 -6.74 7.34
C GLU A 58 6.94 -5.23 7.02
N HIS A 59 5.94 -4.54 7.54
CA HIS A 59 5.76 -3.09 7.42
C HIS A 59 6.82 -2.25 8.14
N TYR A 60 7.67 -2.86 8.98
CA TYR A 60 8.84 -2.18 9.56
C TYR A 60 10.07 -2.26 8.67
N LEU A 61 9.99 -2.95 7.53
CA LEU A 61 11.07 -3.11 6.57
C LEU A 61 10.91 -2.17 5.38
N CYS A 62 12.04 -1.68 4.86
CA CYS A 62 12.03 -0.88 3.63
C CYS A 62 12.08 -1.80 2.40
N HIS A 63 10.95 -2.02 1.72
CA HIS A 63 10.96 -2.85 0.51
C HIS A 63 11.59 -2.12 -0.68
N PRO A 64 12.38 -2.80 -1.52
CA PRO A 64 13.02 -2.19 -2.69
C PRO A 64 12.04 -1.54 -3.67
N TYR A 65 10.83 -2.09 -3.83
CA TYR A 65 9.86 -1.60 -4.80
C TYR A 65 9.29 -0.23 -4.40
N PHE A 66 9.19 0.11 -3.10
CA PHE A 66 8.78 1.45 -2.67
C PHE A 66 9.73 2.55 -3.15
N LYS A 67 10.97 2.23 -3.52
CA LYS A 67 11.91 3.22 -4.09
C LYS A 67 11.46 3.74 -5.46
N LYS A 68 10.62 2.98 -6.16
CA LYS A 68 10.13 3.32 -7.50
C LYS A 68 8.77 4.01 -7.47
N ILE A 69 8.09 4.02 -6.32
CA ILE A 69 6.73 4.58 -6.20
C ILE A 69 6.80 6.11 -6.20
N PRO A 70 5.96 6.79 -7.01
CA PRO A 70 5.84 8.24 -6.96
C PRO A 70 5.49 8.73 -5.56
N GLN A 71 6.05 9.87 -5.19
CA GLN A 71 5.98 10.34 -3.81
C GLN A 71 4.56 10.58 -3.27
N GLN A 72 3.66 11.00 -4.15
CA GLN A 72 2.28 11.35 -3.80
C GLN A 72 1.34 10.16 -3.91
N THR A 73 1.83 9.00 -4.36
CA THR A 73 1.04 7.77 -4.45
C THR A 73 0.59 7.37 -3.04
N PRO A 74 -0.73 7.35 -2.77
CA PRO A 74 -1.28 6.80 -1.55
C PRO A 74 -1.03 5.30 -1.54
N VAL A 75 -0.59 4.80 -0.40
CA VAL A 75 -0.33 3.38 -0.18
C VAL A 75 -1.34 2.87 0.84
N PHE A 76 -2.11 1.86 0.47
CA PHE A 76 -2.96 1.08 1.35
C PHE A 76 -2.27 -0.26 1.65
N VAL A 77 -2.13 -0.59 2.92
CA VAL A 77 -1.45 -1.81 3.37
C VAL A 77 -2.44 -2.66 4.19
N PHE A 78 -2.83 -3.80 3.65
CA PHE A 78 -3.60 -4.81 4.38
C PHE A 78 -2.68 -5.60 5.29
N VAL A 79 -3.07 -5.76 6.56
CA VAL A 79 -2.31 -6.48 7.58
C VAL A 79 -3.19 -7.47 8.36
N PRO A 80 -2.65 -8.61 8.84
CA PRO A 80 -3.38 -9.60 9.64
C PRO A 80 -3.82 -9.12 11.03
N SER A 81 -3.26 -8.02 11.53
CA SER A 81 -3.40 -7.60 12.93
C SER A 81 -4.16 -6.30 13.05
N ASP A 82 -5.04 -6.23 14.06
CA ASP A 82 -5.68 -4.98 14.49
C ASP A 82 -4.72 -4.05 15.25
N SER A 83 -3.49 -4.49 15.51
CA SER A 83 -2.51 -3.67 16.20
C SER A 83 -2.09 -2.49 15.33
N CYS A 84 -2.26 -1.27 15.88
CA CYS A 84 -1.81 -0.07 15.21
C CYS A 84 -0.29 -0.13 15.00
N ALA A 85 0.14 0.01 13.75
CA ALA A 85 1.56 0.06 13.43
C ALA A 85 2.23 1.20 14.22
N ARG A 86 3.37 0.89 14.84
CA ARG A 86 4.16 1.88 15.57
C ARG A 86 4.77 2.88 14.58
N VAL A 87 4.09 4.00 14.38
CA VAL A 87 4.43 5.01 13.36
C VAL A 87 5.86 5.53 13.51
N ASP A 88 6.38 5.59 14.75
CA ASP A 88 7.76 5.96 15.07
C ASP A 88 8.81 5.00 14.48
N ARG A 89 8.43 3.74 14.25
CA ARG A 89 9.29 2.67 13.73
C ARG A 89 9.08 2.40 12.24
N LEU A 90 8.07 3.01 11.62
CA LEU A 90 7.81 2.82 10.20
C LEU A 90 8.92 3.44 9.36
N PRO A 91 9.34 2.77 8.28
CA PRO A 91 10.19 3.40 7.28
C PRO A 91 9.46 4.59 6.66
N LEU A 92 10.21 5.62 6.23
CA LEU A 92 9.65 6.84 5.64
C LEU A 92 8.74 6.56 4.43
N CYS A 93 8.97 5.45 3.74
CA CYS A 93 8.17 5.00 2.60
C CYS A 93 6.75 4.53 2.97
N LEU A 94 6.52 4.14 4.23
CA LEU A 94 5.23 3.67 4.74
C LEU A 94 4.62 4.61 5.78
N ARG A 95 5.30 5.71 6.13
CA ARG A 95 4.85 6.61 7.21
C ARG A 95 3.49 7.25 6.95
N ASP A 96 3.17 7.53 5.69
CA ASP A 96 1.88 8.13 5.28
C ASP A 96 0.90 7.07 4.72
N ALA A 97 1.21 5.77 4.88
CA ALA A 97 0.37 4.68 4.39
C ALA A 97 -0.88 4.49 5.26
N CYS A 98 -1.97 4.04 4.63
CA CYS A 98 -3.21 3.66 5.30
C CYS A 98 -3.17 2.15 5.61
N PHE A 99 -3.00 1.81 6.88
CA PHE A 99 -3.00 0.43 7.33
C PHE A 99 -4.43 -0.04 7.58
N ILE A 100 -4.82 -1.15 6.95
CA ILE A 100 -6.15 -1.74 7.03
C ILE A 100 -6.00 -3.14 7.61
N SER A 101 -6.68 -3.44 8.71
CA SER A 101 -6.76 -4.81 9.22
C SER A 101 -7.68 -5.64 8.32
N ILE A 102 -7.24 -6.82 7.92
CA ILE A 102 -8.08 -7.79 7.18
C ILE A 102 -9.24 -8.34 8.03
N ASN A 103 -9.15 -8.20 9.37
CA ASN A 103 -10.19 -8.64 10.29
C ASN A 103 -11.22 -7.53 10.60
N ALA A 104 -11.01 -6.32 10.09
CA ALA A 104 -11.96 -5.23 10.25
C ALA A 104 -13.26 -5.53 9.49
N ASP A 105 -14.38 -4.98 9.97
CA ASP A 105 -15.64 -5.10 9.26
C ASP A 105 -15.60 -4.34 7.92
N LEU A 106 -16.34 -4.85 6.93
CA LEU A 106 -16.34 -4.32 5.57
C LEU A 106 -16.71 -2.84 5.51
N ARG A 107 -17.63 -2.38 6.38
CA ARG A 107 -18.06 -0.98 6.42
C ARG A 107 -16.92 -0.07 6.89
N SER A 108 -16.13 -0.50 7.88
CA SER A 108 -14.94 0.20 8.33
C SER A 108 -13.85 0.25 7.25
N ILE A 109 -13.62 -0.86 6.55
CA ILE A 109 -12.67 -0.94 5.42
C ILE A 109 -13.07 0.03 4.31
N ASN A 110 -14.31 -0.05 3.84
CA ASN A 110 -14.85 0.83 2.80
C ASN A 110 -14.69 2.30 3.21
N LYS A 111 -15.14 2.67 4.41
CA LYS A 111 -15.02 4.04 4.92
C LYS A 111 -13.57 4.54 4.96
N GLN A 112 -12.60 3.70 5.34
CA GLN A 112 -11.19 4.10 5.38
C GLN A 112 -10.64 4.36 3.97
N ILE A 113 -10.94 3.48 3.01
CA ILE A 113 -10.52 3.62 1.61
C ILE A 113 -11.16 4.86 0.99
N ALA A 114 -12.50 4.98 1.07
CA ALA A 114 -13.25 6.09 0.52
C ALA A 114 -12.74 7.44 1.05
N ASN A 115 -12.66 7.63 2.36
CA ASN A 115 -12.18 8.88 2.96
C ASN A 115 -10.78 9.28 2.46
N ARG A 116 -9.89 8.29 2.33
CA ARG A 116 -8.52 8.55 1.87
C ARG A 116 -8.50 8.90 0.38
N LEU A 117 -9.30 8.23 -0.44
CA LEU A 117 -9.44 8.55 -1.87
C LEU A 117 -10.07 9.94 -2.09
N THR A 118 -11.14 10.29 -1.36
CA THR A 118 -11.78 11.61 -1.43
C THR A 118 -10.85 12.74 -1.02
N ALA A 119 -9.96 12.49 -0.05
CA ALA A 119 -8.96 13.48 0.36
C ALA A 119 -7.96 13.81 -0.76
N LEU A 120 -7.71 12.89 -1.69
CA LEU A 120 -6.80 13.10 -2.84
C LEU A 120 -7.47 13.91 -3.95
N SER A 121 -8.79 13.81 -4.08
CA SER A 121 -9.56 14.55 -5.08
C SER A 121 -9.64 16.05 -4.75
N LYS A 122 -9.34 16.44 -3.51
CA LYS A 122 -9.35 17.84 -3.08
C LYS A 122 -8.03 18.51 -3.48
N PRO A 123 -8.07 19.72 -4.08
CA PRO A 123 -6.85 20.44 -4.44
C PRO A 123 -6.02 20.73 -3.18
N VAL A 124 -4.77 20.26 -3.18
CA VAL A 124 -3.83 20.47 -2.07
C VAL A 124 -3.43 21.95 -2.05
N SER A 125 -3.96 22.71 -1.11
CA SER A 125 -3.55 24.07 -0.84
C SER A 125 -2.19 24.09 -0.13
N GLY A 126 -1.13 24.40 -0.87
CA GLY A 126 0.12 24.94 -0.30
C GLY A 126 0.94 24.01 0.60
N GLY A 127 0.93 22.70 0.38
CA GLY A 127 1.81 21.77 1.10
C GLY A 127 3.27 21.93 0.66
N ALA A 128 4.19 22.04 1.62
CA ALA A 128 5.64 22.04 1.36
C ALA A 128 6.03 20.85 0.47
N GLU A 129 6.90 21.08 -0.52
CA GLU A 129 7.51 20.02 -1.33
C GLU A 129 8.10 18.98 -0.38
N LYS A 130 7.45 17.82 -0.31
CA LYS A 130 7.99 16.68 0.43
C LYS A 130 9.25 16.25 -0.34
N ASP A 131 10.29 15.78 0.33
CA ASP A 131 11.50 15.26 -0.35
C ASP A 131 11.18 13.96 -1.12
N SER A 132 11.36 13.96 -2.45
CA SER A 132 11.04 12.85 -3.37
C SER A 132 11.78 11.55 -3.06
N ARG A 133 12.80 11.59 -2.19
CA ARG A 133 13.67 10.46 -1.85
C ARG A 133 13.36 9.83 -0.49
N ARG A 134 12.11 9.89 -0.02
CA ARG A 134 11.68 9.33 1.28
C ARG A 134 12.29 7.95 1.58
N CYS A 135 12.24 7.03 0.60
CA CYS A 135 12.77 5.68 0.73
C CYS A 135 14.30 5.61 0.81
N LEU A 136 15.03 6.55 0.20
CA LEU A 136 16.50 6.58 0.24
C LEU A 136 17.04 7.06 1.58
N LYS A 137 16.25 7.86 2.32
CA LYS A 137 16.55 8.37 3.66
C LYS A 137 16.06 7.47 4.78
N CYS A 138 15.37 6.35 4.48
CA CYS A 138 14.99 5.38 5.50
C CYS A 138 16.25 4.88 6.22
N PRO A 139 16.28 4.83 7.56
CA PRO A 139 17.23 3.99 8.26
C PRO A 139 16.96 2.57 7.76
N ARG A 140 17.85 2.05 6.90
CA ARG A 140 17.58 0.85 6.11
C ARG A 140 17.49 -0.37 7.01
N LEU A 141 16.30 -0.68 7.51
CA LEU A 141 15.94 -2.03 7.91
C LEU A 141 15.58 -2.78 6.63
N THR A 142 16.60 -3.00 5.79
CA THR A 142 16.51 -3.89 4.63
C THR A 142 17.12 -5.22 5.03
N LEU A 143 16.41 -6.30 4.76
CA LEU A 143 16.97 -7.63 4.97
C LEU A 143 18.13 -7.87 4.01
N THR A 144 19.18 -8.52 4.50
CA THR A 144 20.27 -9.02 3.67
C THR A 144 19.79 -10.17 2.80
N LYS A 145 20.55 -10.52 1.75
CA LYS A 145 20.23 -11.69 0.91
C LYS A 145 20.12 -12.98 1.73
N SER A 146 20.99 -13.15 2.73
CA SER A 146 20.96 -14.31 3.64
C SER A 146 19.70 -14.31 4.51
N GLN A 147 19.29 -13.15 5.03
CA GLN A 147 18.06 -13.05 5.81
C GLN A 147 16.80 -13.31 4.95
N LEU A 148 16.78 -12.82 3.71
CA LEU A 148 15.71 -13.13 2.76
C LEU A 148 15.63 -14.63 2.47
N TYR A 149 16.78 -15.29 2.25
CA TYR A 149 16.85 -16.74 2.05
C TYR A 149 16.30 -17.51 3.25
N ILE A 150 16.65 -17.10 4.48
CA ILE A 150 16.14 -17.72 5.70
C ILE A 150 14.61 -17.57 5.81
N ILE A 151 14.08 -16.38 5.53
CA ILE A 151 12.62 -16.15 5.58
C ILE A 151 11.91 -17.01 4.52
N ASP A 152 12.45 -17.07 3.31
CA ASP A 152 11.89 -17.89 2.23
C ASP A 152 11.89 -19.38 2.60
N ALA A 153 13.00 -19.87 3.15
CA ALA A 153 13.11 -21.24 3.68
C ALA A 153 12.09 -21.52 4.80
N ILE A 154 11.89 -20.58 5.73
CA ILE A 154 10.88 -20.71 6.80
C ILE A 154 9.47 -20.75 6.20
N LYS A 155 9.15 -19.84 5.26
CA LYS A 155 7.83 -19.75 4.62
C LYS A 155 7.49 -21.00 3.80
N THR A 156 8.47 -21.56 3.11
CA THR A 156 8.30 -22.78 2.29
C THR A 156 8.30 -24.07 3.10
N GLY A 157 8.50 -23.99 4.42
CA GLY A 157 8.66 -25.13 5.30
C GLY A 157 10.06 -25.71 5.18
N MET A 158 10.95 -25.33 6.09
CA MET A 158 12.27 -25.96 6.20
C MET A 158 12.10 -27.47 6.40
N ASN A 159 12.47 -28.26 5.39
CA ASN A 159 12.79 -29.68 5.54
C ASN A 159 14.24 -29.84 5.99
#